data_AF-A0A2G8JCJ2-F1
#
_entry.id   AF-A0A2G8JCJ2-F1
#
_cell.length_a   1.000
_cell.length_b   1.000
_cell.length_c   1.000
_cell.angle_alpha   90.00
_cell.angle_beta   90.00
_cell.angle_gamma   90.00
#
_symmetry.space_group_name_H-M   'P 1'
#
loop_
_entity.id
_entity.type
_entity.pdbx_description
1 polymer ?
#
loop_
_entity_poly.entity_id
_entity_poly.type
_entity_poly.pdbx_seq_one_letter_code
_entity_poly.pdbx_strand_id
1 'polypeptide(L)'
;DLQKPERDLNELQKKMVVRQYPSVLKFYSFIFCPQNLLVGPCTFYTDYCKFIEGDLFKVTVKHGSGEEKQVYKEPSATNAVIGKLLFTGLSALCMLTLVPRFPIMGNVDDDWIANHSFLYRLGWLVISIEVAKSKYFMAWVWGKK
;
A
#
# COMPACT_ATOMS: atom_id res chain seq x y z
N ASP A 1 8.22 28.75 16.49
CA ASP A 1 9.52 28.07 16.59
C ASP A 1 9.45 26.54 16.49
N LEU A 2 8.93 25.99 15.38
CA LEU A 2 8.88 24.53 15.12
C LEU A 2 9.67 24.11 13.87
N GLN A 3 10.40 25.04 13.25
CA GLN A 3 11.19 24.74 12.05
C GLN A 3 12.63 24.38 12.44
N LYS A 4 13.06 23.17 12.07
CA LYS A 4 14.46 22.76 12.20
C LYS A 4 15.34 23.57 11.25
N PRO A 5 16.58 23.94 11.64
CA PRO A 5 17.53 24.59 10.76
C PRO A 5 17.86 23.69 9.56
N GLU A 6 18.05 24.29 8.37
CA GLU A 6 18.29 23.53 7.12
C GLU A 6 19.57 22.67 7.18
N ARG A 7 20.54 23.09 7.99
CA ARG A 7 21.82 22.41 8.24
C ARG A 7 21.65 21.05 8.94
N ASP A 8 20.57 20.92 9.71
CA ASP A 8 20.30 19.74 10.54
C ASP A 8 19.27 18.79 9.88
N LEU A 9 18.86 19.08 8.65
CA LEU A 9 17.93 18.24 7.90
C LEU A 9 18.68 17.06 7.28
N ASN A 10 18.16 15.85 7.47
CA ASN A 10 18.60 14.69 6.71
C ASN A 10 18.15 14.81 5.25
N GLU A 11 18.80 14.09 4.33
CA GLU A 11 18.53 14.14 2.87
C GLU A 11 17.05 13.92 2.53
N LEU A 12 16.39 12.98 3.23
CA LEU A 12 14.97 12.72 3.09
C LEU A 12 14.13 13.96 3.52
N GLN A 13 14.50 14.60 4.62
CA GLN A 13 13.80 15.78 5.12
C GLN A 13 14.00 16.99 4.21
N LYS A 14 15.20 17.15 3.61
CA LYS A 14 15.47 18.17 2.60
C LYS A 14 14.61 17.97 1.35
N LYS A 15 14.42 16.72 0.92
CA LYS A 15 13.60 16.40 -0.27
C LYS A 15 12.10 16.66 -0.04
N MET A 16 11.63 16.50 1.19
CA MET A 16 10.21 16.56 1.56
C MET A 16 9.81 17.88 2.22
N VAL A 17 10.73 18.82 2.34
CA VAL A 17 10.48 20.10 3.01
C VAL A 17 9.45 20.92 2.24
N VAL A 18 8.42 21.36 2.94
CA VAL A 18 7.39 22.25 2.39
C VAL A 18 7.84 23.68 2.63
N ARG A 19 8.42 24.32 1.60
CA ARG A 19 8.96 25.69 1.68
C ARG A 19 7.89 26.78 1.54
N GLN A 20 6.76 26.45 0.94
CA GLN A 20 5.66 27.39 0.68
C GLN A 20 4.35 26.84 1.23
N TYR A 21 3.48 27.74 1.69
CA TYR A 21 2.18 27.35 2.21
C TYR A 21 1.33 26.70 1.11
N PRO A 22 0.70 25.55 1.37
CA PRO A 22 -0.10 24.87 0.36
C PRO A 22 -1.35 25.67 0.01
N SER A 23 -1.71 25.71 -1.27
CA SER A 23 -3.03 26.18 -1.68
C SER A 23 -4.11 25.33 -1.00
N VAL A 24 -5.19 25.98 -0.53
CA VAL A 24 -6.33 25.32 0.13
C VAL A 24 -6.85 24.15 -0.71
N LEU A 25 -6.93 24.34 -2.02
CA LEU A 25 -7.38 23.31 -2.94
C LEU A 25 -6.41 22.11 -2.98
N LYS A 26 -5.10 22.36 -3.09
CA LYS A 26 -4.09 21.28 -3.12
C LYS A 26 -4.05 20.52 -1.79
N PHE A 27 -4.24 21.22 -0.67
CA PHE A 27 -4.31 20.62 0.66
C PHE A 27 -5.52 19.69 0.82
N TYR A 28 -6.72 20.15 0.46
CA TYR A 28 -7.90 19.27 0.50
C TYR A 28 -7.82 18.14 -0.51
N SER A 29 -7.30 18.39 -1.70
CA SER A 29 -7.05 17.35 -2.70
C SER A 29 -6.10 16.27 -2.18
N PHE A 30 -5.08 16.65 -1.41
CA PHE A 30 -4.20 15.73 -0.71
C PHE A 30 -4.94 14.92 0.38
N ILE A 31 -5.74 15.58 1.23
CA ILE A 31 -6.49 14.90 2.30
C ILE A 31 -7.49 13.89 1.72
N PHE A 32 -8.25 14.29 0.70
CA PHE A 32 -9.32 13.49 0.11
C PHE A 32 -8.84 12.56 -1.01
N CYS A 33 -7.53 12.43 -1.23
CA CYS A 33 -7.01 11.41 -2.12
C CYS A 33 -7.42 10.03 -1.57
N PRO A 34 -8.03 9.12 -2.37
CA PRO A 34 -8.61 7.87 -1.87
C PRO A 34 -7.66 7.03 -1.01
N GLN A 35 -6.38 7.03 -1.34
CA GLN A 35 -5.34 6.32 -0.59
C GLN A 35 -5.13 6.94 0.80
N ASN A 36 -5.11 8.27 0.87
CA ASN A 36 -4.93 9.01 2.11
C ASN A 36 -6.18 8.94 3.01
N LEU A 37 -7.36 8.88 2.40
CA LEU A 37 -8.63 8.74 3.12
C LEU A 37 -8.79 7.36 3.77
N LEU A 38 -8.36 6.29 3.07
CA LEU A 38 -8.59 4.91 3.51
C LEU A 38 -7.51 4.40 4.48
N VAL A 39 -6.25 4.82 4.33
CA VAL A 39 -5.10 4.26 5.07
C VAL A 39 -4.33 5.33 5.83
N GLY A 40 -4.75 6.59 5.74
CA GLY A 40 -3.96 7.74 6.21
C GLY A 40 -2.89 8.14 5.18
N PRO A 41 -2.11 9.21 5.44
CA PRO A 41 -1.15 9.75 4.48
C PRO A 41 0.00 8.78 4.21
N CYS A 42 -0.15 7.94 3.17
CA CYS A 42 0.87 7.00 2.72
C CYS A 42 1.97 7.67 1.87
N THR A 43 1.78 8.93 1.47
CA THR A 43 2.74 9.70 0.68
C THR A 43 2.91 11.13 1.17
N PHE A 44 4.10 11.68 0.99
CA PHE A 44 4.40 13.06 1.37
C PHE A 44 3.65 14.06 0.50
N TYR A 45 3.27 15.19 1.10
CA TYR A 45 2.54 16.26 0.40
C TYR A 45 3.31 16.82 -0.80
N THR A 46 4.65 16.94 -0.71
CA THR A 46 5.50 17.40 -1.81
C THR A 46 5.47 16.46 -3.01
N ASP A 47 5.43 15.15 -2.77
CA ASP A 47 5.39 14.15 -3.84
C ASP A 47 4.00 14.09 -4.48
N TYR A 48 2.95 14.28 -3.68
CA TYR A 48 1.59 14.45 -4.19
C TYR A 48 1.46 15.68 -5.10
N CYS A 49 2.05 16.83 -4.71
CA CYS A 49 2.04 18.03 -5.55
C CYS A 49 2.74 17.80 -6.89
N LYS A 50 3.92 17.18 -6.88
CA LYS A 50 4.65 16.83 -8.12
C LYS A 50 3.88 15.85 -8.99
N PHE A 51 3.10 14.96 -8.38
CA PHE A 51 2.24 14.02 -9.09
C PHE A 51 1.09 14.72 -9.82
N ILE A 52 0.33 15.59 -9.12
CA ILE A 52 -0.80 16.30 -9.74
C ILE A 52 -0.36 17.34 -10.77
N GLU A 53 0.86 17.87 -10.65
CA GLU A 53 1.47 18.80 -11.61
C GLU A 53 2.10 18.08 -12.82
N GLY A 54 2.23 16.75 -12.77
CA GLY A 54 2.79 15.94 -13.85
C GLY A 54 4.33 16.00 -13.97
N ASP A 55 5.01 16.62 -13.00
CA ASP A 55 6.47 16.77 -12.99
C ASP A 55 7.20 15.43 -12.83
N LEU A 56 6.55 14.43 -12.24
CA LEU A 56 7.14 13.09 -12.04
C LEU A 56 7.42 12.33 -13.34
N PHE A 57 6.77 12.71 -14.45
CA PHE A 57 6.85 11.99 -15.72
C PHE A 57 7.63 12.75 -16.79
N LYS A 58 8.21 13.90 -16.44
CA LYS A 58 9.09 14.67 -17.32
C LYS A 58 10.46 14.00 -17.36
N VAL A 59 10.84 13.48 -18.53
CA VAL A 59 12.14 12.85 -18.76
C VAL A 59 12.91 13.67 -19.79
N THR A 60 14.14 14.07 -19.46
CA THR A 60 15.04 14.71 -20.41
C THR A 60 15.66 13.64 -21.31
N VAL A 61 15.35 13.68 -22.60
CA VAL A 61 15.92 12.77 -23.60
C VAL A 61 16.96 13.54 -24.42
N LYS A 62 18.19 13.02 -24.46
CA LYS A 62 19.25 13.52 -25.34
C LYS A 62 19.10 12.89 -26.72
N HIS A 63 18.82 13.70 -27.73
CA HIS A 63 18.88 13.24 -29.11
C HIS A 63 20.35 13.16 -29.58
N GLY A 64 20.62 12.31 -30.58
CA GLY A 64 21.97 12.13 -31.15
C GLY A 64 22.60 13.40 -31.75
N SER A 65 21.82 14.46 -31.93
CA SER A 65 22.26 15.81 -32.32
C SER A 65 22.79 16.68 -31.17
N GLY A 66 22.74 16.20 -29.92
CA GLY A 66 23.11 16.95 -28.72
C GLY A 66 21.98 17.81 -28.14
N GLU A 67 20.81 17.86 -28.79
CA GLU A 67 19.64 18.58 -28.28
C GLU A 67 18.98 17.81 -27.12
N GLU A 68 18.83 18.48 -25.97
CA GLU A 68 18.08 17.99 -24.82
C GLU A 68 16.61 18.39 -24.97
N LYS A 69 15.72 17.41 -25.14
CA LYS A 69 14.27 17.64 -25.20
C LYS A 69 13.58 17.00 -24.01
N GLN A 70 12.74 17.75 -23.32
CA GLN A 70 11.87 17.19 -22.29
C GLN A 70 10.69 16.47 -22.94
N VAL A 71 10.54 15.19 -22.62
CA VAL A 71 9.46 14.32 -23.11
C VAL A 71 8.68 13.80 -21.91
N TYR A 72 7.35 13.85 -21.99
CA TYR A 72 6.47 13.24 -21.00
C TYR A 72 6.38 11.74 -21.25
N LYS A 73 6.85 10.91 -20.30
CA LYS A 73 6.80 9.46 -20.40
C LYS A 73 6.19 8.87 -19.14
N GLU A 74 4.89 8.59 -19.21
CA GLU A 74 4.18 7.90 -18.15
C GLU A 74 4.54 6.39 -18.18
N PRO A 75 4.95 5.78 -17.06
CA PRO A 75 5.14 4.34 -17.00
C PRO A 75 3.79 3.64 -17.20
N SER A 76 3.77 2.58 -17.99
CA SER A 76 2.54 1.79 -18.23
C SER A 76 2.06 1.19 -16.91
N ALA A 77 0.96 1.74 -16.38
CA ALA A 77 0.31 1.26 -15.16
C ALA A 77 -0.34 -0.12 -15.35
N THR A 78 -0.61 -0.52 -16.60
CA THR A 78 -1.39 -1.72 -16.94
C THR A 78 -0.82 -3.00 -16.35
N ASN A 79 0.50 -3.23 -16.49
CA ASN A 79 1.13 -4.45 -15.98
C ASN A 79 1.12 -4.51 -14.44
N ALA A 80 1.36 -3.36 -13.79
CA ALA A 80 1.33 -3.26 -12.34
C ALA A 80 -0.09 -3.48 -11.79
N VAL A 81 -1.10 -2.93 -12.46
CA VAL A 81 -2.51 -3.09 -12.08
C VAL A 81 -2.98 -4.52 -12.28
N ILE A 82 -2.66 -5.16 -13.42
CA ILE A 82 -3.04 -6.56 -13.68
C ILE A 82 -2.43 -7.49 -12.63
N GLY A 83 -1.15 -7.33 -12.31
CA GLY A 83 -0.50 -8.14 -11.27
C GLY A 83 -1.17 -7.99 -9.90
N LYS A 84 -1.46 -6.75 -9.49
CA LYS A 84 -2.15 -6.47 -8.22
C LYS A 84 -3.60 -7.01 -8.22
N LEU A 85 -4.30 -6.92 -9.35
CA LEU A 85 -5.66 -7.40 -9.50
C LEU A 85 -5.73 -8.94 -9.41
N LEU A 86 -4.84 -9.63 -10.11
CA LEU A 86 -4.74 -11.10 -10.07
C LEU A 86 -4.41 -11.60 -8.67
N PHE A 87 -3.40 -10.99 -8.02
CA PHE A 87 -3.02 -11.37 -6.66
C PHE A 87 -4.18 -11.18 -5.68
N THR A 88 -4.89 -10.06 -5.78
CA THR A 88 -6.04 -9.77 -4.92
C THR A 88 -7.20 -10.73 -5.19
N GLY A 89 -7.51 -10.99 -6.46
CA GLY A 89 -8.56 -11.93 -6.85
C GLY A 89 -8.28 -13.34 -6.36
N LEU A 90 -7.05 -13.83 -6.52
CA LEU A 90 -6.63 -15.13 -6.02
C LEU A 90 -6.73 -15.20 -4.50
N SER A 91 -6.22 -14.18 -3.81
CA SER A 91 -6.21 -14.18 -2.35
C SER A 91 -7.64 -14.04 -1.76
N ALA A 92 -8.53 -13.30 -2.43
CA ALA A 92 -9.95 -13.22 -2.06
C ALA A 92 -10.66 -14.57 -2.27
N LEU A 93 -10.39 -15.26 -3.38
CA LEU A 93 -10.92 -16.60 -3.64
C LEU A 93 -10.44 -17.60 -2.58
N CYS A 94 -9.15 -17.58 -2.23
CA CYS A 94 -8.60 -18.39 -1.15
C CYS A 94 -9.30 -18.10 0.19
N MET A 95 -9.58 -16.84 0.52
CA MET A 95 -10.31 -16.52 1.75
C MET A 95 -11.74 -17.05 1.75
N LEU A 96 -12.49 -16.79 0.67
CA LEU A 96 -13.89 -17.22 0.58
C LEU A 96 -14.03 -18.74 0.65
N THR A 97 -13.00 -19.49 0.24
CA THR A 97 -12.97 -20.96 0.28
C THR A 97 -12.41 -21.51 1.59
N LEU A 98 -11.31 -20.96 2.11
CA LEU A 98 -10.63 -21.47 3.30
C LEU A 98 -11.28 -21.04 4.62
N VAL A 99 -11.80 -19.81 4.71
CA VAL A 99 -12.42 -19.28 5.93
C VAL A 99 -13.60 -20.12 6.42
N PRO A 100 -14.59 -20.50 5.57
CA PRO A 100 -15.67 -21.37 6.02
C PRO A 100 -15.23 -22.82 6.26
N ARG A 101 -14.11 -23.27 5.67
CA ARG A 101 -13.61 -24.64 5.81
C ARG A 101 -12.75 -24.84 7.06
N PHE A 102 -12.11 -23.79 7.55
CA PHE A 102 -11.29 -23.79 8.77
C PHE A 102 -11.79 -22.72 9.76
N PRO A 103 -13.00 -22.85 10.31
CA PRO A 103 -13.52 -21.91 11.29
C PRO A 103 -12.66 -21.93 12.56
N ILE A 104 -12.22 -20.75 12.99
CA ILE A 104 -11.41 -20.61 14.21
C ILE A 104 -12.15 -21.05 15.47
N MET A 105 -13.49 -21.02 15.43
CA MET A 105 -14.37 -21.45 16.53
C MET A 105 -14.26 -22.95 16.84
N GLY A 106 -13.83 -23.78 15.88
CA GLY A 106 -13.60 -25.21 16.13
C GLY A 106 -12.49 -25.48 17.16
N ASN A 107 -11.59 -24.52 17.40
CA ASN A 107 -10.54 -24.66 18.43
C ASN A 107 -11.07 -24.51 19.87
N VAL A 108 -12.31 -24.08 20.05
CA VAL A 108 -12.91 -23.78 21.37
C VAL A 108 -14.12 -24.69 21.66
N ASP A 109 -14.44 -25.59 20.73
CA ASP A 109 -15.56 -26.52 20.84
C ASP A 109 -15.14 -27.78 21.61
N ASP A 110 -15.72 -27.97 22.81
CA ASP A 110 -15.38 -29.06 23.73
C ASP A 110 -15.61 -30.46 23.12
N ASP A 111 -16.68 -30.63 22.34
CA ASP A 111 -17.00 -31.90 21.67
C ASP A 111 -15.99 -32.19 20.56
N TRP A 112 -15.55 -31.15 19.84
CA TRP A 112 -14.54 -31.29 18.80
C TRP A 112 -13.17 -31.63 19.38
N ILE A 113 -12.79 -30.98 20.48
CA ILE A 113 -11.53 -31.21 21.20
C ILE A 113 -11.46 -32.63 21.75
N ALA A 114 -12.58 -33.15 22.27
CA ALA A 114 -12.67 -34.50 22.82
C ALA A 114 -12.53 -35.60 21.76
N ASN A 115 -13.00 -35.35 20.53
CA ASN A 115 -13.05 -36.35 19.46
C ASN A 115 -11.80 -36.40 18.56
N HIS A 116 -10.85 -35.47 18.71
CA HIS A 116 -9.68 -35.37 17.84
C HIS A 116 -8.35 -35.51 18.59
N SER A 117 -7.36 -36.13 17.93
CA SER A 117 -6.03 -36.32 18.50
C SER A 117 -5.27 -34.99 18.65
N PHE A 118 -4.34 -34.93 19.61
CA PHE A 118 -3.58 -33.71 19.90
C PHE A 118 -2.87 -33.12 18.66
N LEU A 119 -2.23 -33.95 17.84
CA LEU A 119 -1.50 -33.49 16.65
C LEU A 119 -2.44 -32.93 15.57
N TYR A 120 -3.62 -33.53 15.41
CA TYR A 120 -4.63 -33.02 14.48
C TYR A 120 -5.12 -31.63 14.91
N ARG A 121 -5.40 -31.46 16.21
CA ARG A 121 -5.80 -30.17 16.78
C ARG A 121 -4.70 -29.12 16.64
N LEU A 122 -3.44 -29.49 16.83
CA LEU A 122 -2.30 -28.58 16.65
C LEU A 122 -2.20 -28.09 15.20
N GLY A 123 -2.31 -29.00 14.22
CA GLY A 123 -2.32 -28.63 12.80
C GLY A 123 -3.50 -27.73 12.43
N TRP A 124 -4.69 -28.07 12.93
CA TRP A 124 -5.90 -27.26 12.72
C TRP A 124 -5.78 -25.85 13.33
N LEU A 125 -5.22 -25.74 14.52
CA LEU A 125 -4.98 -24.48 15.22
C LEU A 125 -4.05 -23.57 14.42
N VAL A 126 -2.94 -24.11 13.91
CA VAL A 126 -1.99 -23.34 13.08
C VAL A 126 -2.67 -22.83 11.81
N ILE A 127 -3.39 -23.70 11.09
CA ILE A 127 -4.05 -23.34 9.83
C ILE A 127 -5.17 -22.31 10.06
N SER A 128 -6.03 -22.53 11.04
CA SER A 128 -7.16 -21.64 11.33
C SER A 128 -6.72 -20.24 11.79
N ILE A 129 -5.64 -20.14 12.57
CA ILE A 129 -5.04 -18.85 12.95
C ILE A 129 -4.47 -18.12 11.74
N GLU A 130 -3.73 -18.80 10.87
CA GLU A 130 -3.15 -18.18 9.67
C GLU A 130 -4.25 -17.71 8.70
N VAL A 131 -5.32 -18.49 8.52
CA VAL A 131 -6.50 -18.08 7.75
C VAL A 131 -7.18 -16.87 8.38
N ALA A 132 -7.33 -16.82 9.71
CA ALA A 132 -7.92 -15.66 10.39
C ALA A 132 -7.07 -14.39 10.26
N LYS A 133 -5.73 -14.52 10.36
CA LYS A 133 -4.79 -13.41 10.17
C LYS A 133 -4.78 -12.88 8.75
N SER A 134 -4.90 -13.76 7.75
CA SER A 134 -4.81 -13.37 6.34
C SER A 134 -5.77 -12.23 5.99
N LYS A 135 -6.97 -12.18 6.62
CA LYS A 135 -7.97 -11.12 6.44
C LYS A 135 -7.40 -9.72 6.70
N TYR A 136 -6.58 -9.60 7.74
CA TYR A 136 -5.93 -8.35 8.12
C TYR A 136 -4.73 -8.02 7.22
N PHE A 137 -3.96 -9.04 6.80
CA PHE A 137 -2.79 -8.84 5.94
C PHE A 137 -3.14 -8.42 4.51
N MET A 138 -4.25 -8.90 3.94
CA MET A 138 -4.70 -8.45 2.61
C MET A 138 -5.00 -6.95 2.57
N ALA A 139 -5.67 -6.42 3.59
CA ALA A 139 -5.94 -5.00 3.71
C ALA A 139 -4.65 -4.17 3.79
N TRP A 140 -3.63 -4.69 4.48
CA TRP A 140 -2.32 -4.04 4.59
C TRP A 140 -1.53 -4.07 3.27
N VAL A 141 -1.52 -5.20 2.56
CA VAL A 141 -0.84 -5.31 1.25
C VAL A 141 -1.39 -4.29 0.25
N TRP A 142 -2.70 -4.02 0.29
CA TRP A 142 -3.33 -3.00 -0.54
C TRP A 142 -2.89 -1.56 -0.24
N GLY A 143 -2.52 -1.28 1.01
CA GLY A 143 -2.05 0.05 1.42
C GLY A 143 -0.64 0.39 0.94
N LYS A 144 0.19 -0.61 0.60
CA LYS A 144 1.55 -0.39 0.10
C LYS A 144 1.53 -0.09 -1.41
N LYS A 145 2.05 1.09 -1.79
CA LYS A 145 2.25 1.49 -3.20
C LYS A 145 3.25 0.59 -3.89
#